data_AF-A0AA94JLA3-F1
#
_entry.id   AF-A0AA94JLA3-F1
#
_cell.length_a   1.000
_cell.length_b   1.000
_cell.length_c   1.000
_cell.angle_alpha   90.00
_cell.angle_beta   90.00
_cell.angle_gamma   90.00
#
_symmetry.space_group_name_H-M   'P 1'
#
loop_
_entity.id
_entity.type
_entity.pdbx_description
1 polymer ?
#
loop_
_entity_poly.entity_id
_entity_poly.type
_entity_poly.pdbx_seq_one_letter_code
_entity_poly.pdbx_strand_id
1 'polypeptide(L)'
;MPLKVRRLLPRFLVAAGLAVVMLGLIVVDHPGHSGLRNTTVLIIRHAEKPTEGSVLNARGEQRAAAYVDYFNPLKLDGQTLIPQRLIAAGDTPESSRSRLTLTPLAQRLDLAIEQPYVNGDLHQLVKLLRKSNQAQTVLIAWHHGHINKLIKAFGGDATALMGQEKWPDDVFDWLIVLRFDDKGRLIPSRSLKVQEHLLPGDAAPSPGG
;
A
#
# COMPACT_ATOMS: atom_id res chain seq x y z
N MET A 1 -17.56 75.22 -52.06
CA MET A 1 -18.16 75.06 -50.71
C MET A 1 -19.08 73.84 -50.74
N PRO A 2 -19.22 73.04 -49.67
CA PRO A 2 -18.40 71.88 -49.31
C PRO A 2 -19.04 70.49 -49.59
N LEU A 3 -18.14 69.51 -49.74
CA LEU A 3 -18.14 68.07 -49.35
C LEU A 3 -19.46 67.30 -49.11
N LYS A 4 -19.52 66.09 -49.71
CA LYS A 4 -19.74 64.85 -48.92
C LYS A 4 -19.23 63.60 -49.64
N VAL A 5 -18.36 62.88 -48.96
CA VAL A 5 -17.77 61.59 -49.34
C VAL A 5 -18.74 60.46 -48.98
N ARG A 6 -18.91 59.47 -49.86
CA ARG A 6 -19.44 58.14 -49.52
C ARG A 6 -18.46 57.06 -49.96
N ARG A 7 -18.06 56.24 -48.99
CA ARG A 7 -17.19 55.07 -49.10
C ARG A 7 -17.89 53.95 -49.89
N LEU A 8 -17.12 53.23 -50.71
CA LEU A 8 -17.43 51.89 -51.19
C LEU A 8 -16.26 50.98 -50.78
N LEU A 9 -16.54 49.94 -50.00
CA LEU A 9 -15.59 48.88 -49.68
C LEU A 9 -15.64 47.81 -50.80
N PRO A 10 -14.52 47.40 -51.40
CA PRO A 10 -14.45 46.15 -52.15
C PRO A 10 -14.11 44.98 -51.21
N ARG A 11 -14.79 43.87 -51.46
CA ARG A 11 -14.66 42.56 -50.81
C ARG A 11 -13.29 41.94 -51.14
N PHE A 12 -12.58 41.45 -50.14
CA PHE A 12 -11.53 40.43 -50.36
C PHE A 12 -11.88 39.18 -49.52
N LEU A 13 -12.11 38.09 -50.23
CA LEU A 13 -12.26 36.73 -49.72
C LEU A 13 -10.94 36.31 -49.06
N VAL A 14 -10.95 36.05 -47.75
CA VAL A 14 -9.84 35.38 -47.08
C VAL A 14 -10.22 33.91 -46.93
N ALA A 15 -9.63 33.07 -47.78
CA ALA A 15 -9.65 31.63 -47.60
C ALA A 15 -8.67 31.28 -46.46
N ALA A 16 -9.20 31.01 -45.26
CA ALA A 16 -8.42 30.49 -44.15
C ALA A 16 -8.35 28.96 -44.26
N GLY A 17 -7.22 28.43 -44.72
CA GLY A 17 -6.93 27.00 -44.68
C GLY A 17 -6.78 26.53 -43.24
N LEU A 18 -7.62 25.58 -42.83
CA LEU A 18 -7.61 24.99 -41.49
C LEU A 18 -6.50 23.91 -41.44
N ALA A 19 -5.29 24.28 -41.03
CA ALA A 19 -4.25 23.31 -40.70
C ALA A 19 -4.51 22.79 -39.27
N VAL A 20 -5.23 21.67 -39.16
CA VAL A 20 -5.39 20.96 -37.88
C VAL A 20 -4.08 20.24 -37.57
N VAL A 21 -3.24 20.85 -36.75
CA VAL A 21 -2.09 20.18 -36.14
C VAL A 21 -2.62 19.33 -34.99
N MET A 22 -2.93 18.07 -35.28
CA MET A 22 -3.16 17.05 -34.26
C MET A 22 -1.82 16.73 -33.59
N LEU A 23 -1.50 17.48 -32.52
CA LEU A 23 -0.40 17.14 -31.63
C LEU A 23 -0.80 15.90 -30.83
N GLY A 24 -0.50 14.72 -31.36
CA GLY A 24 -0.62 13.48 -30.62
C GLY A 24 0.26 13.55 -29.37
N LEU A 25 -0.36 13.49 -28.20
CA LEU A 25 0.34 13.23 -26.95
C LEU A 25 0.94 11.82 -27.06
N ILE A 26 2.19 11.76 -27.51
CA ILE A 26 3.03 10.59 -27.28
C ILE A 26 3.22 10.56 -25.77
N VAL A 27 2.41 9.76 -25.07
CA VAL A 27 2.77 9.31 -23.72
C VAL A 27 4.00 8.43 -23.93
N VAL A 28 5.17 9.05 -23.84
CA VAL A 28 6.44 8.33 -23.78
C VAL A 28 6.37 7.56 -22.45
N ASP A 29 6.07 6.27 -22.54
CA ASP A 29 6.23 5.32 -21.44
C ASP A 29 7.74 5.25 -21.18
N HIS A 30 8.24 6.21 -20.41
CA HIS A 30 9.57 6.10 -19.82
C HIS A 30 9.52 4.80 -19.02
N PRO A 31 10.55 3.93 -19.08
CA PRO A 31 10.62 2.79 -18.17
C PRO A 31 10.64 3.35 -16.75
N GLY A 32 9.45 3.48 -16.17
CA GLY A 32 9.25 4.12 -14.89
C GLY A 32 10.02 3.31 -13.88
N HIS A 33 10.85 3.98 -13.09
CA HIS A 33 11.43 3.33 -11.92
C HIS A 33 10.32 2.69 -11.12
N SER A 34 10.52 1.43 -10.69
CA SER A 34 9.55 0.70 -9.88
C SER A 34 9.07 1.57 -8.71
N GLY A 35 7.76 1.64 -8.49
CA GLY A 35 7.16 2.31 -7.33
C GLY A 35 7.59 1.72 -5.99
N LEU A 36 8.26 0.56 -6.00
CA LEU A 36 8.89 -0.02 -4.81
C LEU A 36 10.33 0.46 -4.57
N ARG A 37 10.88 1.37 -5.38
CA ARG A 37 12.24 1.90 -5.14
C ARG A 37 12.37 2.46 -3.72
N ASN A 38 13.43 2.08 -3.01
CA ASN A 38 13.71 2.50 -1.63
C ASN A 38 12.51 2.39 -0.67
N THR A 39 11.55 1.50 -0.96
CA THR A 39 10.33 1.33 -0.19
C THR A 39 10.54 0.27 0.88
N THR A 40 9.94 0.48 2.05
CA THR A 40 9.72 -0.56 3.05
C THR A 40 8.24 -0.93 3.05
N VAL A 41 7.95 -2.22 2.82
CA VAL A 41 6.59 -2.76 2.93
C VAL A 41 6.50 -3.51 4.26
N LEU A 42 5.57 -3.07 5.10
CA LEU A 42 5.19 -3.66 6.37
C LEU A 42 3.93 -4.49 6.15
N ILE A 43 3.93 -5.76 6.54
CA ILE A 43 2.78 -6.65 6.40
C ILE A 43 2.43 -7.21 7.78
N ILE A 44 1.19 -6.96 8.18
CA ILE A 44 0.56 -7.57 9.34
C ILE A 44 -0.65 -8.40 8.87
N ARG A 45 -1.07 -9.35 9.69
CA ARG A 45 -2.42 -9.92 9.54
C ARG A 45 -3.45 -9.00 10.18
N HIS A 46 -4.71 -9.21 9.88
CA HIS A 46 -5.78 -8.62 10.68
C HIS A 46 -5.68 -9.08 12.15
N ALA A 47 -6.08 -8.20 13.07
CA ALA A 47 -6.11 -8.46 14.50
C ALA A 47 -7.18 -9.51 14.89
N GLU A 48 -7.26 -9.82 16.17
CA GLU A 48 -8.03 -10.91 16.73
C GLU A 48 -9.51 -10.91 16.31
N LYS A 49 -9.99 -12.12 15.98
CA LYS A 49 -11.34 -12.37 15.48
C LYS A 49 -12.16 -13.14 16.53
N PRO A 50 -13.48 -12.94 16.59
CA PRO A 50 -14.35 -13.81 17.38
C PRO A 50 -14.39 -15.22 16.78
N THR A 51 -14.96 -16.17 17.52
CA THR A 51 -15.27 -17.50 16.96
C THR A 51 -16.20 -17.38 15.76
N GLU A 52 -17.21 -16.52 15.88
CA GLU A 52 -18.20 -16.23 14.84
C GLU A 52 -18.33 -14.72 14.61
N GLY A 53 -18.46 -14.30 13.35
CA GLY A 53 -18.64 -12.91 12.96
C GLY A 53 -17.54 -12.36 12.05
N SER A 54 -17.82 -11.19 11.47
CA SER A 54 -17.00 -10.57 10.42
C SER A 54 -16.10 -9.43 10.91
N VAL A 55 -16.18 -9.07 12.19
CA VAL A 55 -15.46 -7.93 12.80
C VAL A 55 -14.37 -8.40 13.77
N LEU A 56 -13.63 -7.44 14.36
CA LEU A 56 -12.66 -7.73 15.41
C LEU A 56 -13.37 -8.12 16.71
N ASN A 57 -12.74 -8.93 17.54
CA ASN A 57 -13.17 -9.07 18.93
C ASN A 57 -12.51 -7.98 19.81
N ALA A 58 -12.86 -7.92 21.10
CA ALA A 58 -12.31 -6.92 22.03
C ALA A 58 -10.76 -6.91 22.09
N ARG A 59 -10.10 -8.08 22.02
CA ARG A 59 -8.63 -8.14 21.97
C ARG A 59 -8.10 -7.58 20.65
N GLY A 60 -8.80 -7.83 19.54
CA GLY A 60 -8.42 -7.33 18.23
C GLY A 60 -8.55 -5.81 18.14
N GLU A 61 -9.58 -5.25 18.78
CA GLU A 61 -9.74 -3.80 18.94
C GLU A 61 -8.60 -3.19 19.78
N GLN A 62 -8.20 -3.86 20.87
CA GLN A 62 -7.04 -3.45 21.67
C GLN A 62 -5.75 -3.45 20.84
N ARG A 63 -5.51 -4.48 20.02
CA ARG A 63 -4.34 -4.54 19.14
C ARG A 63 -4.39 -3.42 18.09
N ALA A 64 -5.54 -3.21 17.47
CA ALA A 64 -5.74 -2.14 16.49
C ALA A 64 -5.46 -0.76 17.09
N ALA A 65 -5.85 -0.54 18.36
CA ALA A 65 -5.52 0.68 19.10
C ALA A 65 -4.02 0.77 19.40
N ALA A 66 -3.37 -0.31 19.83
CA ALA A 66 -1.93 -0.34 20.11
C ALA A 66 -1.07 -0.05 18.86
N TYR A 67 -1.56 -0.41 17.67
CA TYR A 67 -0.89 -0.08 16.41
C TYR A 67 -0.73 1.41 16.15
N VAL A 68 -1.55 2.27 16.79
CA VAL A 68 -1.42 3.73 16.72
C VAL A 68 -0.03 4.17 17.18
N ASP A 69 0.40 3.70 18.35
CA ASP A 69 1.70 4.08 18.91
C ASP A 69 2.84 3.28 18.27
N TYR A 70 2.59 1.99 17.98
CA TYR A 70 3.62 1.12 17.41
C TYR A 70 4.12 1.58 16.04
N PHE A 71 3.22 2.07 15.17
CA PHE A 71 3.59 2.49 13.81
C PHE A 71 3.81 4.00 13.66
N ASN A 72 3.62 4.81 14.70
CA ASN A 72 3.74 6.27 14.63
C ASN A 72 4.72 6.87 15.67
N PRO A 73 6.04 6.71 15.49
CA PRO A 73 6.70 5.92 14.45
C PRO A 73 7.19 4.54 14.92
N LEU A 74 7.25 3.58 14.00
CA LEU A 74 8.00 2.34 14.22
C LEU A 74 9.51 2.63 14.17
N LYS A 75 10.24 2.24 15.22
CA LYS A 75 11.71 2.26 15.27
C LYS A 75 12.25 0.87 15.02
N LEU A 76 12.98 0.66 13.92
CA LEU A 76 13.52 -0.65 13.55
C LEU A 76 14.85 -0.52 12.81
N ASP A 77 15.87 -1.26 13.23
CA ASP A 77 17.24 -1.22 12.68
C ASP A 77 17.80 0.20 12.50
N GLY A 78 17.61 1.06 13.51
CA GLY A 78 18.04 2.47 13.45
C GLY A 78 17.25 3.36 12.49
N GLN A 79 16.22 2.82 11.81
CA GLN A 79 15.31 3.59 10.95
C GLN A 79 14.04 3.99 11.70
N THR A 80 13.47 5.12 11.29
CA THR A 80 12.15 5.58 11.72
C THR A 80 11.19 5.39 10.56
N LEU A 81 10.22 4.50 10.73
CA LEU A 81 9.24 4.14 9.71
C LEU A 81 7.87 4.68 10.14
N ILE A 82 7.33 5.59 9.33
CA ILE A 82 5.95 6.09 9.48
C ILE A 82 5.20 5.69 8.22
N PRO A 83 4.13 4.87 8.30
CA PRO A 83 3.31 4.54 7.16
C PRO A 83 2.82 5.80 6.45
N GLN A 84 3.00 5.85 5.14
CA GLN A 84 2.50 6.92 4.26
C GLN A 84 1.37 6.42 3.36
N ARG A 85 1.10 5.11 3.39
CA ARG A 85 0.05 4.44 2.64
C ARG A 85 -0.42 3.23 3.41
N LEU A 86 -1.74 3.12 3.58
CA LEU A 86 -2.39 2.04 4.31
C LEU A 86 -3.23 1.21 3.33
N ILE A 87 -3.03 -0.09 3.31
CA ILE A 87 -3.73 -1.01 2.43
C ILE A 87 -4.33 -2.15 3.26
N ALA A 88 -5.60 -2.43 3.07
CA ALA A 88 -6.27 -3.57 3.68
C ALA A 88 -6.82 -4.50 2.60
N ALA A 89 -6.97 -5.78 2.94
CA ALA A 89 -7.84 -6.66 2.16
C ALA A 89 -9.25 -6.05 2.07
N GLY A 90 -9.84 -6.12 0.88
CA GLY A 90 -11.21 -5.68 0.64
C GLY A 90 -12.21 -6.38 1.55
N ASP A 91 -13.17 -5.62 2.05
CA ASP A 91 -14.25 -6.13 2.89
C ASP A 91 -15.11 -7.13 2.11
N THR A 92 -15.52 -8.18 2.78
CA THR A 92 -16.53 -9.13 2.31
C THR A 92 -17.59 -9.33 3.41
N PRO A 93 -18.74 -9.95 3.14
CA PRO A 93 -19.72 -10.28 4.18
C PRO A 93 -19.10 -11.06 5.36
N GLU A 94 -18.06 -11.85 5.09
CA GLU A 94 -17.37 -12.71 6.05
C GLU A 94 -16.25 -11.99 6.83
N SER A 95 -15.78 -10.82 6.37
CA SER A 95 -14.67 -10.13 7.04
C SER A 95 -14.49 -8.66 6.63
N SER A 96 -14.53 -7.76 7.61
CA SER A 96 -13.98 -6.39 7.54
C SER A 96 -12.71 -6.21 8.39
N ARG A 97 -12.17 -7.31 8.94
CA ARG A 97 -11.14 -7.29 9.99
C ARG A 97 -9.85 -6.59 9.56
N SER A 98 -9.39 -6.76 8.31
CA SER A 98 -8.18 -6.09 7.82
C SER A 98 -8.30 -4.56 7.83
N ARG A 99 -9.43 -4.01 7.37
CA ARG A 99 -9.69 -2.56 7.43
C ARG A 99 -9.83 -2.09 8.88
N LEU A 100 -10.59 -2.81 9.70
CA LEU A 100 -10.80 -2.47 11.10
C LEU A 100 -9.48 -2.43 11.89
N THR A 101 -8.54 -3.34 11.58
CA THR A 101 -7.21 -3.39 12.20
C THR A 101 -6.42 -2.09 11.98
N LEU A 102 -6.54 -1.48 10.79
CA LEU A 102 -5.82 -0.26 10.42
C LEU A 102 -6.59 1.03 10.78
N THR A 103 -7.88 0.94 11.14
CA THR A 103 -8.75 2.12 11.29
C THR A 103 -8.25 3.12 12.34
N PRO A 104 -7.83 2.71 13.55
CA PRO A 104 -7.31 3.66 14.54
C PRO A 104 -6.03 4.38 14.07
N LEU A 105 -5.11 3.64 13.44
CA LEU A 105 -3.87 4.21 12.89
C LEU A 105 -4.16 5.17 11.73
N ALA A 106 -5.09 4.81 10.85
CA ALA A 106 -5.51 5.66 9.73
C ALA A 106 -6.03 7.02 10.21
N GLN A 107 -6.87 7.01 11.26
CA GLN A 107 -7.35 8.23 11.91
C GLN A 107 -6.20 9.04 12.53
N ARG A 108 -5.23 8.38 13.19
CA ARG A 108 -4.08 9.06 13.80
C ARG A 108 -3.18 9.77 12.77
N LEU A 109 -2.97 9.13 11.63
CA LEU A 109 -2.07 9.59 10.57
C LEU A 109 -2.77 10.46 9.52
N ASP A 110 -4.10 10.62 9.60
CA ASP A 110 -4.93 11.28 8.58
C ASP A 110 -4.72 10.67 7.18
N LEU A 111 -4.74 9.34 7.11
CA LEU A 111 -4.57 8.57 5.88
C LEU A 111 -5.84 7.79 5.54
N ALA A 112 -6.17 7.73 4.25
CA ALA A 112 -7.18 6.79 3.76
C ALA A 112 -6.66 5.34 3.81
N ILE A 113 -7.56 4.39 4.05
CA ILE A 113 -7.27 2.97 3.89
C ILE A 113 -7.71 2.55 2.48
N GLU A 114 -6.75 2.10 1.68
CA GLU A 114 -7.04 1.57 0.36
C GLU A 114 -7.44 0.09 0.44
N GLN A 115 -8.49 -0.28 -0.30
CA GLN A 115 -8.96 -1.67 -0.41
C GLN A 115 -9.09 -2.09 -1.88
N PRO A 116 -7.99 -2.08 -2.65
CA PRO A 116 -8.06 -2.28 -4.10
C PRO A 116 -8.45 -3.70 -4.50
N TYR A 117 -8.26 -4.67 -3.60
CA TYR A 117 -8.40 -6.10 -3.89
C TYR A 117 -8.88 -6.88 -2.66
N VAL A 118 -9.69 -7.91 -2.91
CA VAL A 118 -10.00 -8.95 -1.91
C VAL A 118 -8.85 -9.97 -1.83
N ASN A 119 -8.95 -10.91 -0.90
CA ASN A 119 -7.86 -11.83 -0.52
C ASN A 119 -7.13 -12.57 -1.66
N GLY A 120 -7.80 -12.82 -2.81
CA GLY A 120 -7.26 -13.61 -3.91
C GLY A 120 -6.32 -12.88 -4.88
N ASP A 121 -6.42 -11.55 -5.02
CA ASP A 121 -5.80 -10.81 -6.15
C ASP A 121 -4.43 -10.18 -5.81
N LEU A 122 -3.60 -10.92 -5.08
CA LEU A 122 -2.34 -10.42 -4.50
C LEU A 122 -1.33 -9.99 -5.56
N HIS A 123 -1.30 -10.68 -6.71
CA HIS A 123 -0.44 -10.31 -7.83
C HIS A 123 -0.81 -8.94 -8.42
N GLN A 124 -2.11 -8.59 -8.43
CA GLN A 124 -2.56 -7.28 -8.91
C GLN A 124 -2.17 -6.18 -7.92
N LEU A 125 -2.28 -6.44 -6.61
CA LEU A 125 -1.80 -5.52 -5.57
C LEU A 125 -0.30 -5.22 -5.75
N VAL A 126 0.54 -6.24 -5.87
CA VAL A 126 1.99 -6.05 -6.03
C VAL A 126 2.31 -5.36 -7.36
N LYS A 127 1.60 -5.69 -8.44
CA LYS A 127 1.75 -5.02 -9.73
C LYS A 127 1.39 -3.53 -9.64
N LEU A 128 0.30 -3.20 -8.96
CA LEU A 128 -0.11 -1.82 -8.70
C LEU A 128 0.98 -1.07 -7.93
N LEU A 129 1.50 -1.65 -6.85
CA LEU A 129 2.56 -1.04 -6.05
C LEU A 129 3.85 -0.83 -6.87
N ARG A 130 4.27 -1.83 -7.65
CA ARG A 130 5.43 -1.72 -8.55
C ARG A 130 5.22 -0.65 -9.64
N LYS A 131 3.98 -0.42 -10.08
CA LYS A 131 3.69 0.54 -11.14
C LYS A 131 3.62 1.97 -10.64
N SER A 132 2.98 2.23 -9.50
CA SER A 132 2.55 3.60 -9.15
C SER A 132 2.73 4.01 -7.69
N ASN A 133 3.36 3.19 -6.83
CA ASN A 133 3.61 3.60 -5.45
C ASN A 133 4.62 4.76 -5.37
N GLN A 134 4.35 5.71 -4.48
CA GLN A 134 5.25 6.82 -4.13
C GLN A 134 5.59 6.85 -2.63
N ALA A 135 4.92 6.04 -1.81
CA ALA A 135 5.14 5.99 -0.37
C ALA A 135 6.43 5.23 -0.02
N GLN A 136 7.28 5.82 0.82
CA GLN A 136 8.50 5.14 1.29
C GLN A 136 8.22 4.04 2.31
N THR A 137 7.10 4.13 3.04
CA THR A 137 6.62 3.09 3.95
C THR A 137 5.16 2.78 3.64
N VAL A 138 4.89 1.53 3.26
CA VAL A 138 3.54 1.01 3.00
C VAL A 138 3.20 0.01 4.08
N LEU A 139 2.06 0.15 4.75
CA LEU A 139 1.54 -0.83 5.69
C LEU A 139 0.35 -1.58 5.08
N ILE A 140 0.42 -2.90 5.11
CA ILE A 140 -0.58 -3.81 4.54
C ILE A 140 -1.14 -4.70 5.65
N ALA A 141 -2.46 -4.68 5.86
CA ALA A 141 -3.17 -5.63 6.71
C ALA A 141 -3.94 -6.66 5.88
N TRP A 142 -3.70 -7.95 6.11
CA TRP A 142 -4.25 -9.01 5.26
C TRP A 142 -4.78 -10.23 6.02
N HIS A 143 -5.43 -11.16 5.32
CA HIS A 143 -5.81 -12.46 5.89
C HIS A 143 -4.60 -13.40 5.99
N HIS A 144 -4.37 -13.97 7.19
CA HIS A 144 -3.24 -14.87 7.49
C HIS A 144 -3.03 -15.96 6.42
N GLY A 145 -4.10 -16.64 5.99
CA GLY A 145 -4.04 -17.69 4.96
C GLY A 145 -3.58 -17.24 3.55
N HIS A 146 -3.36 -15.95 3.33
CA HIS A 146 -2.92 -15.38 2.05
C HIS A 146 -1.58 -14.63 2.14
N ILE A 147 -1.04 -14.40 3.35
CA ILE A 147 0.19 -13.62 3.52
C ILE A 147 1.41 -14.31 2.88
N ASN A 148 1.47 -15.65 2.93
CA ASN A 148 2.56 -16.38 2.27
C ASN A 148 2.59 -16.12 0.75
N LYS A 149 1.42 -16.08 0.09
CA LYS A 149 1.29 -15.74 -1.32
C LYS A 149 1.61 -14.27 -1.58
N LEU A 150 1.27 -13.37 -0.66
CA LEU A 150 1.59 -11.94 -0.77
C LEU A 150 3.12 -11.72 -0.74
N ILE A 151 3.82 -12.34 0.22
CA ILE A 151 5.29 -12.29 0.31
C ILE A 151 5.92 -12.84 -0.96
N LYS A 152 5.44 -13.99 -1.46
CA LYS A 152 5.91 -14.58 -2.73
C LYS A 152 5.67 -13.64 -3.92
N ALA A 153 4.52 -12.97 -3.98
CA ALA A 153 4.22 -12.00 -5.05
C ALA A 153 5.18 -10.79 -5.04
N PHE A 154 5.65 -10.38 -3.85
CA PHE A 154 6.71 -9.37 -3.71
C PHE A 154 8.10 -9.88 -4.13
N GLY A 155 8.26 -11.19 -4.33
CA GLY A 155 9.53 -11.85 -4.66
C GLY A 155 10.30 -12.40 -3.46
N GLY A 156 9.65 -12.48 -2.28
CA GLY A 156 10.26 -13.01 -1.07
C GLY A 156 10.07 -14.50 -0.88
N ASP A 157 10.97 -15.12 -0.12
CA ASP A 157 10.80 -16.47 0.38
C ASP A 157 9.97 -16.42 1.68
N ALA A 158 8.67 -16.72 1.53
CA ALA A 158 7.73 -16.70 2.64
C ALA A 158 8.08 -17.71 3.74
N THR A 159 8.59 -18.89 3.38
CA THR A 159 8.93 -19.94 4.35
C THR A 159 10.18 -19.56 5.12
N ALA A 160 11.21 -19.05 4.43
CA ALA A 160 12.42 -18.58 5.09
C ALA A 160 12.14 -17.40 6.05
N LEU A 161 11.31 -16.43 5.63
CA LEU A 161 10.96 -15.27 6.46
C LEU A 161 10.11 -15.65 7.68
N MET A 162 9.09 -16.50 7.50
CA MET A 162 8.19 -16.86 8.59
C MET A 162 8.72 -18.00 9.47
N GLY A 163 9.67 -18.79 8.97
CA GLY A 163 10.13 -20.04 9.57
C GLY A 163 9.17 -21.22 9.33
N GLN A 164 8.13 -21.03 8.53
CA GLN A 164 7.09 -22.01 8.22
C GLN A 164 6.29 -21.59 6.98
N GLU A 165 5.57 -22.53 6.35
CA GLU A 165 4.90 -22.30 5.06
C GLU A 165 3.70 -21.34 5.16
N LYS A 166 3.00 -21.37 6.29
CA LYS A 166 1.77 -20.61 6.54
C LYS A 166 1.89 -19.79 7.80
N TRP A 167 1.17 -18.68 7.82
CA TRP A 167 0.98 -17.90 9.02
C TRP A 167 0.05 -18.67 9.99
N PRO A 168 0.45 -18.96 11.23
CA PRO A 168 -0.37 -19.72 12.19
C PRO A 168 -1.67 -19.00 12.55
N ASP A 169 -2.77 -19.74 12.66
CA ASP A 169 -4.11 -19.18 12.87
C ASP A 169 -4.23 -18.35 14.16
N ASP A 170 -3.48 -18.70 15.21
CA ASP A 170 -3.52 -18.14 16.56
C ASP A 170 -2.42 -17.10 16.86
N VAL A 171 -1.51 -16.84 15.92
CA VAL A 171 -0.40 -15.88 16.08
C VAL A 171 -0.77 -14.54 15.46
N PHE A 172 -0.96 -13.48 16.25
CA PHE A 172 -1.45 -12.16 15.81
C PHE A 172 -0.42 -11.03 15.86
N ASP A 173 0.79 -11.34 16.27
CA ASP A 173 1.82 -10.41 16.72
C ASP A 173 3.12 -10.56 15.93
N TRP A 174 3.00 -10.90 14.64
CA TRP A 174 4.10 -10.81 13.69
C TRP A 174 3.95 -9.59 12.79
N LEU A 175 5.09 -8.99 12.51
CA LEU A 175 5.28 -8.02 11.44
C LEU A 175 6.28 -8.59 10.45
N ILE A 176 5.92 -8.65 9.17
CA ILE A 176 6.86 -8.94 8.08
C ILE A 176 7.32 -7.62 7.48
N VAL A 177 8.63 -7.43 7.43
CA VAL A 177 9.29 -6.25 6.88
C VAL A 177 10.00 -6.65 5.61
N LEU A 178 9.55 -6.10 4.48
CA LEU A 178 10.19 -6.29 3.17
C LEU A 178 10.87 -4.98 2.76
N ARG A 179 12.17 -5.02 2.50
CA ARG A 179 12.95 -3.85 2.08
C ARG A 179 13.36 -3.95 0.63
N PHE A 180 13.24 -2.84 -0.10
CA PHE A 180 13.54 -2.77 -1.52
C PHE A 180 14.68 -1.78 -1.82
N ASP A 181 15.52 -2.11 -2.80
CA ASP A 181 16.62 -1.25 -3.25
C ASP A 181 16.15 -0.06 -4.12
N ASP A 182 17.09 0.74 -4.60
CA ASP A 182 16.87 1.90 -5.47
C ASP A 182 16.22 1.54 -6.83
N LYS A 183 16.21 0.25 -7.19
CA LYS A 183 15.60 -0.30 -8.40
C LYS A 183 14.30 -1.04 -8.10
N GLY A 184 13.85 -1.06 -6.83
CA GLY A 184 12.62 -1.72 -6.39
C GLY A 184 12.72 -3.25 -6.39
N ARG A 185 13.94 -3.80 -6.23
CA ARG A 185 14.19 -5.24 -6.03
C ARG A 185 14.21 -5.52 -4.54
N LEU A 186 13.63 -6.65 -4.13
CA LEU A 186 13.64 -7.07 -2.74
C LEU A 186 15.09 -7.30 -2.30
N ILE A 187 15.42 -6.90 -1.07
CA ILE A 187 16.71 -7.15 -0.41
C ILE A 187 16.45 -8.18 0.71
N PRO A 188 16.66 -9.49 0.45
CA PRO A 188 16.36 -10.53 1.44
C PRO A 188 17.12 -10.35 2.75
N SER A 189 18.41 -9.98 2.69
CA SER A 189 19.26 -9.78 3.87
C SER A 189 18.87 -8.60 4.76
N ARG A 190 17.96 -7.73 4.29
CA ARG A 190 17.42 -6.60 5.07
C ARG A 190 15.93 -6.73 5.34
N SER A 191 15.33 -7.85 4.94
CA SER A 191 13.93 -8.19 5.16
C SER A 191 13.85 -9.20 6.30
N LEU A 192 12.88 -9.06 7.19
CA LEU A 192 12.81 -9.86 8.40
C LEU A 192 11.38 -10.04 8.88
N LYS A 193 11.19 -11.05 9.74
CA LYS A 193 10.04 -11.15 10.62
C LYS A 193 10.39 -10.52 11.97
N VAL A 194 9.51 -9.67 12.48
CA VAL A 194 9.58 -9.08 13.82
C VAL A 194 8.44 -9.66 14.65
N GLN A 195 8.74 -10.02 15.89
CA GLN A 195 7.74 -10.31 16.92
C GLN A 195 7.37 -8.98 17.60
N GLU A 196 6.10 -8.56 17.53
CA GLU A 196 5.69 -7.19 17.88
C GLU A 196 5.57 -6.97 19.40
N HIS A 197 5.12 -7.99 20.14
CA HIS A 197 4.86 -7.95 21.59
C HIS A 197 3.98 -6.78 22.04
N LEU A 198 2.88 -6.52 21.33
CA LEU A 198 2.04 -5.34 21.57
C LEU A 198 1.15 -5.49 22.80
N LEU A 199 0.63 -6.70 23.01
CA LEU A 199 -0.34 -6.96 24.06
C LEU A 199 0.19 -7.99 25.06
N PRO A 200 -0.26 -7.94 26.33
CA PRO A 200 0.01 -9.02 27.28
C PRO A 200 -0.42 -10.38 26.73
N GLY A 201 0.45 -11.39 26.90
CA GLY A 201 0.24 -12.75 26.41
C GLY A 201 0.60 -12.97 24.93
N ASP A 202 1.05 -11.94 24.22
CA ASP A 202 1.77 -12.12 22.96
C ASP A 202 2.99 -13.02 23.19
N ALA A 203 3.32 -13.87 22.21
CA ALA A 203 4.35 -14.90 22.39
C ALA A 203 5.65 -14.23 22.84
N ALA A 204 6.34 -14.77 23.86
CA ALA A 204 7.59 -14.18 24.35
C ALA A 204 8.63 -14.14 23.21
N PRO A 205 9.56 -13.17 23.21
CA PRO A 205 10.59 -13.12 22.17
C PRO A 205 11.35 -14.45 22.21
N SER A 206 11.51 -15.12 21.06
CA SER A 206 12.44 -16.24 20.99
C SER A 206 13.80 -15.73 21.46
N PRO A 207 14.43 -16.33 22.48
CA PRO A 207 15.75 -15.90 22.92
C PRO A 207 16.78 -16.29 21.86
N GLY A 208 17.09 -15.35 20.95
CA GLY A 208 18.25 -15.39 20.07
C GLY A 208 18.08 -16.10 18.72
N GLY A 209 18.53 -15.42 17.65
CA GLY A 209 18.68 -15.98 16.30
C GLY A 209 18.59 -14.94 15.21
#